data_AF-A0A2N2QV63-F1
#
_entry.id   AF-A0A2N2QV63-F1
#
_cell.length_a   1.000
_cell.length_b   1.000
_cell.length_c   1.000
_cell.angle_alpha   90.00
_cell.angle_beta   90.00
_cell.angle_gamma   90.00
#
_symmetry.space_group_name_H-M   'P 1'
#
loop_
_entity.id
_entity.type
_entity.pdbx_description
1 polymer ?
#
loop_
_entity_poly.entity_id
_entity_poly.type
_entity_poly.pdbx_seq_one_letter_code
_entity_poly.pdbx_strand_id
1 'polypeptide(L)' 'MLLKIILCAYAQGVVSSRGIERLCREHVTFIALSGDSAPHFTTIAALVFGLDEEVAR' A
#
# COMPACT_ATOMS: atom_id res chain seq x y z
N MET A 1 8.91 0.68 3.83
CA MET A 1 7.68 0.87 4.63
C MET A 1 6.42 0.57 3.82
N LEU A 2 6.24 1.17 2.63
CA LEU A 2 5.11 0.87 1.74
C LEU A 2 4.93 -0.61 1.37
N LEU A 3 6.02 -1.35 1.14
CA LEU A 3 5.90 -2.77 0.76
C LEU A 3 5.15 -3.62 1.81
N LYS A 4 5.39 -3.39 3.10
CA LYS A 4 4.69 -4.10 4.19
C LYS A 4 3.20 -3.78 4.20
N ILE A 5 2.84 -2.51 3.96
CA ILE A 5 1.46 -2.03 3.87
C ILE A 5 0.76 -2.70 2.67
N ILE A 6 1.41 -2.72 1.50
CA ILE A 6 0.84 -3.30 0.28
C ILE A 6 0.62 -4.81 0.44
N LEU A 7 1.62 -5.54 0.96
CA LEU A 7 1.49 -6.98 1.21
C LEU A 7 0.38 -7.29 2.22
N CYS A 8 0.27 -6.48 3.28
CA CYS A 8 -0.81 -6.63 4.26
C CYS A 8 -2.19 -6.31 3.66
N ALA A 9 -2.29 -5.29 2.79
CA ALA A 9 -3.53 -4.98 2.09
C ALA A 9 -3.94 -6.08 1.12
N TYR A 10 -3.01 -6.66 0.38
CA TYR A 10 -3.26 -7.80 -0.50
C TYR A 10 -3.72 -9.03 0.31
N ALA A 11 -3.13 -9.28 1.48
CA ALA A 11 -3.59 -10.35 2.38
C ALA A 11 -5.03 -10.12 2.89
N GLN A 12 -5.49 -8.87 2.96
CA GLN A 12 -6.87 -8.50 3.30
C GLN A 12 -7.80 -8.38 2.07
N GLY A 13 -7.32 -8.73 0.88
CA GLY A 13 -8.09 -8.66 -0.37
C GLY A 13 -8.24 -7.26 -0.96
N VAL A 14 -7.53 -6.25 -0.45
CA VAL A 14 -7.57 -4.88 -0.97
C VAL A 14 -6.44 -4.67 -1.97
N VAL A 15 -6.81 -4.69 -3.26
CA VAL A 15 -5.84 -4.58 -4.37
C VAL A 15 -5.74 -3.18 -4.98
N SER A 16 -6.70 -2.29 -4.71
CA SER A 16 -6.70 -0.94 -5.30
C SER A 16 -5.83 0.02 -4.50
N SER A 17 -4.98 0.80 -5.17
CA SER A 17 -4.12 1.79 -4.50
C SER A 17 -4.90 2.82 -3.67
N ARG A 18 -6.12 3.17 -4.11
CA ARG A 18 -7.05 4.03 -3.35
C ARG A 18 -7.60 3.33 -2.10
N GLY A 19 -7.90 2.03 -2.20
CA GLY A 19 -8.31 1.23 -1.05
C GLY A 19 -7.19 1.13 0.00
N ILE A 20 -5.95 0.95 -0.46
CA ILE A 20 -4.77 0.91 0.41
C ILE A 20 -4.54 2.28 1.09
N GLU A 21 -4.64 3.39 0.34
CA GLU A 21 -4.58 4.75 0.92
C GLU A 21 -5.65 4.95 2.00
N ARG A 22 -6.88 4.50 1.73
CA ARG A 22 -7.99 4.59 2.67
C ARG A 22 -7.75 3.76 3.93
N LEU A 23 -7.20 2.55 3.80
CA LEU A 23 -6.78 1.73 4.94
C LEU A 23 -5.75 2.47 5.81
N CYS A 24 -4.75 3.12 5.20
CA CYS A 24 -3.77 3.92 5.92
C CYS A 24 -4.35 5.15 6.65
N ARG A 25 -5.60 5.55 6.36
CA ARG A 25 -6.30 6.66 7.03
C ARG A 25 -7.33 6.22 8.05
N GLU A 26 -8.00 5.09 7.79
CA GLU A 26 -9.19 4.66 8.54
C GLU A 26 -8.93 3.42 9.42
N HIS A 27 -7.89 2.62 9.11
CA HIS A 27 -7.69 1.33 9.74
C HIS A 27 -6.46 1.35 10.67
N VAL A 28 -6.69 1.16 11.98
CA VAL A 28 -5.67 1.28 13.03
C VAL A 28 -4.41 0.44 12.78
N THR A 29 -4.56 -0.78 12.26
CA THR A 29 -3.40 -1.63 11.90
C THR A 29 -2.54 -0.99 10.81
N PHE A 30 -3.15 -0.37 9.81
CA PHE A 30 -2.42 0.26 8.72
C PHE A 30 -1.80 1.57 9.14
N ILE A 31 -2.47 2.36 10.00
CA ILE A 31 -1.90 3.55 10.64
C ILE A 31 -0.66 3.19 11.45
N ALA A 32 -0.72 2.10 12.24
CA ALA A 32 0.43 1.62 13.00
C ALA A 32 1.56 1.10 12.08
N LEU A 33 1.21 0.33 11.03
CA LEU A 33 2.18 -0.18 10.06
C LEU A 33 2.83 0.92 9.21
N SER A 34 2.11 2.01 8.97
CA SER A 34 2.57 3.17 8.21
C SER A 34 3.21 4.24 9.08
N GLY A 35 3.28 4.04 10.40
CA GLY A 35 3.87 5.02 11.32
C GLY A 35 3.17 6.38 11.24
N ASP A 36 1.84 6.37 11.21
CA ASP A 36 0.98 7.56 11.07
C ASP A 36 1.11 8.31 9.72
N SER A 37 1.86 7.76 8.77
CA SER A 37 1.92 8.30 7.41
C SER A 37 0.81 7.72 6.55
N ALA A 38 0.02 8.56 5.88
CA ALA A 38 -0.95 8.15 4.88
C ALA A 38 -0.42 8.44 3.46
N PRO A 39 0.31 7.49 2.83
CA PRO A 39 0.84 7.71 1.48
C PRO A 39 -0.30 7.89 0.48
N HIS A 40 -0.13 8.84 -0.43
CA HIS A 40 -1.12 9.09 -1.48
C HIS A 40 -1.24 7.88 -2.41
N PHE A 41 -2.43 7.63 -2.96
CA PHE A 41 -2.67 6.49 -3.87
C PHE A 41 -1.70 6.45 -5.07
N THR A 42 -1.22 7.61 -5.53
CA THR A 42 -0.23 7.71 -6.62
C THR A 42 1.14 7.17 -6.21
N THR A 43 1.57 7.40 -4.97
CA THR A 43 2.81 6.84 -4.41
C THR A 43 2.73 5.32 -4.32
N ILE A 44 1.58 4.80 -3.89
CA ILE A 44 1.32 3.35 -3.84
C ILE A 44 1.35 2.76 -5.26
N ALA A 45 0.67 3.39 -6.21
CA ALA A 45 0.65 2.95 -7.61
C ALA A 45 2.04 2.98 -8.26
N ALA A 46 2.82 4.04 -8.04
CA ALA A 46 4.18 4.16 -8.57
C ALA A 46 5.10 3.05 -8.04
N LEU A 47 4.96 2.66 -6.77
CA LEU A 47 5.73 1.55 -6.21
C LEU A 47 5.30 0.20 -6.80
N VAL A 48 4.00 -0.05 -6.93
CA VAL A 48 3.48 -1.30 -7.51
C VAL A 48 3.93 -1.45 -8.96
N PHE A 49 3.88 -0.36 -9.75
CA PHE A 49 4.36 -0.37 -11.13
C PHE A 49 5.87 -0.64 -11.22
N GLY A 50 6.69 0.01 -10.39
CA GLY A 50 8.13 -0.26 -10.37
C GLY A 50 8.49 -1.69 -9.93
N LEU A 51 7.68 -2.30 -9.05
CA LEU A 51 7.85 -3.71 -8.67
C LEU A 51 7.44 -4.67 -9.79
N ASP A 52 6.41 -4.34 -10.56
CA ASP A 52 5.97 -5.13 -11.71
C ASP A 52 7.06 -5.20 -12.79
N GLU A 53 7.70 -4.07 -13.10
CA GLU A 53 8.83 -4.03 -14.04
C GLU A 53 10.03 -4.89 -13.56
N GLU A 54 10.33 -4.88 -12.27
CA GLU A 54 11.42 -5.69 -11.69
C GLU A 54 11.09 -7.19 -11.64
N VAL A 55 9.81 -7.56 -11.45
CA VAL A 55 9.36 -8.97 -11.43
C VAL A 55 9.17 -9.54 -12.83
N ALA A 56 8.80 -8.71 -13.81
CA ALA A 56 8.63 -9.12 -15.21
C ALA A 56 9.97 -9.37 -15.94
N ARG A 57 11.10 -9.04 -15.30
CA ARG A 57 12.46 -9.24 -15.81
C ARG A 57 13.03 -10.60 -15.45
#